data_AF-A0A4Q5WC58-F1
#
_entry.id   AF-A0A4Q5WC58-F1
#
_cell.length_a   1.000
_cell.length_b   1.000
_cell.length_c   1.000
_cell.angle_alpha   90.00
_cell.angle_beta   90.00
_cell.angle_gamma   90.00
#
_symmetry.space_group_name_H-M   'P 1'
#
loop_
_entity.id
_entity.type
_entity.pdbx_description
1 polymer ?
#
loop_
_entity_poly.entity_id
_entity_poly.type
_entity_poly.pdbx_seq_one_letter_code
_entity_poly.pdbx_strand_id
1 'polypeptide(L)'
;SPTTLFLAGGGGCTNQVPATDENDVKVGNDAATVWAQFAKTGNPSVAGLIEWPAYTEETNAYLDIGAPLTAKTNIQGSYTAPPKGTQGAM
;
A
#
# COMPACT_ATOMS: atom_id res chain seq x y z
N SER A 1 34.81 -22.05 16.52
CA SER A 1 35.61 -22.54 15.38
C SER A 1 35.31 -21.68 14.16
N PRO A 2 36.30 -21.27 13.34
CA PRO A 2 36.08 -20.55 12.08
C PRO A 2 35.09 -21.27 11.15
N THR A 3 35.02 -22.60 11.26
CA THR A 3 34.09 -23.45 10.53
C THR A 3 32.61 -23.17 10.86
N THR A 4 32.28 -22.82 12.12
CA THR A 4 30.91 -22.51 12.54
C THR A 4 30.42 -21.18 11.97
N LEU A 5 31.32 -20.19 11.81
CA LEU A 5 30.98 -18.87 11.26
C LEU A 5 30.77 -18.92 9.74
N PHE A 6 31.49 -19.81 9.04
CA PHE A 6 31.33 -20.04 7.59
C PHE A 6 30.00 -20.75 7.25
N LEU A 7 29.56 -21.70 8.09
CA LEU A 7 28.27 -22.38 7.93
C LEU A 7 27.06 -21.51 8.25
N ALA A 8 27.22 -20.48 9.10
CA ALA A 8 26.16 -19.50 9.38
C ALA A 8 25.95 -18.48 8.24
N GLY A 9 26.93 -18.31 7.33
CA GLY A 9 26.90 -17.30 6.29
C GLY A 9 26.25 -17.72 4.95
N GLY A 10 25.85 -18.99 4.80
CA GLY A 10 25.57 -19.57 3.48
C GLY A 10 24.21 -20.25 3.29
N GLY A 11 23.23 -20.02 4.16
CA GLY A 11 21.97 -20.77 4.15
C GLY A 11 20.76 -19.99 4.63
N GLY A 12 20.50 -18.83 4.03
CA GLY A 12 19.22 -18.15 4.18
C GLY A 12 18.40 -18.33 2.92
N CYS A 13 17.28 -19.05 2.99
CA CYS A 13 16.24 -18.95 1.96
C CYS A 13 16.02 -17.46 1.65
N THR A 14 16.02 -17.07 0.37
CA THR A 14 15.80 -15.69 -0.07
C THR A 14 14.34 -15.27 0.12
N ASN A 15 13.80 -15.46 1.31
CA ASN A 15 12.67 -14.70 1.80
C ASN A 15 13.27 -13.46 2.43
N GLN A 16 13.81 -12.56 1.60
CA GLN A 16 14.03 -11.18 2.05
C GLN A 16 12.66 -10.73 2.55
N VAL A 17 12.51 -10.62 3.87
CA VAL A 17 11.39 -9.88 4.44
C VAL A 17 11.44 -8.53 3.72
N PRO A 18 10.36 -8.10 3.05
CA PRO A 18 10.37 -6.81 2.39
C PRO A 18 10.80 -5.78 3.41
N ALA A 19 11.95 -5.15 3.17
CA ALA A 19 12.49 -4.15 4.08
C ALA A 19 11.50 -3.00 4.10
N THR A 20 10.93 -2.72 5.28
CA THR A 20 10.02 -1.59 5.46
C THR A 20 10.81 -0.29 5.36
N ASP A 21 10.32 0.65 4.57
CA ASP A 21 10.91 1.98 4.43
C ASP A 21 10.04 3.08 5.09
N GLU A 22 10.47 4.33 4.96
CA GLU A 22 9.75 5.48 5.53
C GLU A 22 8.38 5.69 4.87
N ASN A 23 8.22 5.33 3.59
CA ASN A 23 6.94 5.46 2.89
C ASN A 23 5.93 4.45 3.42
N ASP A 24 6.34 3.22 3.72
CA ASP A 24 5.46 2.21 4.31
C ASP A 24 4.85 2.72 5.63
N VAL A 25 5.69 3.27 6.50
CA VAL A 25 5.25 3.84 7.79
C VAL A 25 4.34 5.05 7.57
N LYS A 26 4.69 5.93 6.63
CA LYS A 26 3.89 7.11 6.31
C LYS A 26 2.50 6.73 5.79
N VAL A 27 2.42 5.82 4.82
CA VAL A 27 1.15 5.36 4.24
C VAL A 27 0.28 4.68 5.29
N GLY A 28 0.89 3.84 6.15
CA GLY A 28 0.17 3.21 7.26
C GLY A 28 -0.44 4.23 8.22
N ASN A 29 0.32 5.26 8.61
CA ASN A 29 -0.16 6.32 9.48
C ASN A 29 -1.26 7.18 8.84
N ASP A 30 -1.08 7.56 7.57
CA ASP A 30 -2.06 8.36 6.83
C ASP A 30 -3.37 7.59 6.66
N ALA A 31 -3.30 6.30 6.29
CA ALA A 31 -4.47 5.43 6.16
C ALA A 31 -5.21 5.26 7.50
N ALA A 32 -4.49 5.00 8.58
CA ALA A 32 -5.06 4.88 9.92
C ALA A 32 -5.76 6.18 10.36
N THR A 33 -5.17 7.33 10.05
CA THR A 33 -5.73 8.66 10.38
C THR A 33 -7.06 8.90 9.67
N VAL A 34 -7.11 8.65 8.35
CA VAL A 34 -8.33 8.77 7.55
C VAL A 34 -9.41 7.82 8.06
N TRP A 35 -9.04 6.58 8.43
CA TRP A 35 -9.98 5.59 8.95
C TRP A 35 -10.55 5.99 10.31
N ALA A 36 -9.71 6.51 11.21
CA ALA A 36 -10.14 7.00 12.52
C ALA A 36 -11.09 8.20 12.39
N GLN A 37 -10.82 9.12 11.45
CA GLN A 37 -11.67 10.27 11.20
C GLN A 37 -13.05 9.88 10.66
N PHE A 38 -13.08 8.88 9.76
CA PHE A 38 -14.33 8.27 9.31
C PHE A 38 -15.10 7.64 10.47
N ALA A 39 -14.43 6.83 11.31
CA ALA A 39 -15.08 6.20 12.47
C ALA A 39 -15.65 7.23 13.45
N LYS A 40 -15.00 8.39 13.59
CA LYS A 40 -15.42 9.46 14.50
C LYS A 40 -16.58 10.31 13.97
N THR A 41 -16.61 10.61 12.67
CA THR A 41 -17.50 11.65 12.11
C THR A 41 -18.38 11.18 10.95
N GLY A 42 -18.12 10.00 10.40
CA GLY A 42 -18.72 9.52 9.15
C GLY A 42 -18.10 10.14 7.89
N ASN A 43 -17.18 11.10 8.02
CA ASN A 43 -16.47 11.73 6.91
C ASN A 43 -14.96 11.41 7.00
N PRO A 44 -14.34 10.76 6.00
CA PRO A 44 -12.92 10.43 6.02
C PRO A 44 -12.00 11.63 5.70
N SER A 45 -12.49 12.77 5.22
CA SER A 45 -11.66 13.95 4.92
C SER A 45 -10.92 14.46 6.16
N VAL A 46 -9.63 14.72 6.01
CA VAL A 46 -8.75 15.25 7.07
C VAL A 46 -8.09 16.53 6.56
N ALA A 47 -8.38 17.65 7.21
CA ALA A 47 -7.83 18.95 6.85
C ALA A 47 -6.29 18.93 6.84
N GLY A 48 -5.70 19.38 5.73
CA GLY A 48 -4.25 19.40 5.53
C GLY A 48 -3.64 18.05 5.12
N LEU A 49 -4.42 16.97 5.07
CA LEU A 49 -3.98 15.66 4.57
C LEU A 49 -4.67 15.30 3.25
N ILE A 50 -6.00 15.21 3.25
CA ILE A 50 -6.75 14.83 2.05
C ILE A 50 -8.20 15.32 2.11
N GLU A 51 -8.68 15.83 0.97
CA GLU A 51 -10.11 15.98 0.69
C GLU A 51 -10.60 14.76 -0.06
N TRP A 52 -11.47 13.98 0.58
CA TRP A 52 -12.08 12.80 -0.01
C TRP A 52 -13.56 13.07 -0.31
N PRO A 53 -13.90 13.37 -1.57
CA PRO A 53 -15.29 13.63 -1.94
C PRO A 53 -16.16 12.37 -1.79
N ALA A 54 -17.43 12.57 -1.46
CA ALA A 54 -18.38 11.48 -1.37
C ALA A 54 -18.50 10.72 -2.69
N TYR A 55 -18.65 9.40 -2.59
CA TYR A 55 -18.87 8.55 -3.75
C TYR A 55 -20.24 8.85 -4.40
N THR A 56 -20.25 8.91 -5.73
CA THR A 56 -21.47 8.95 -6.55
C THR A 56 -21.30 8.03 -7.75
N GLU A 57 -22.42 7.54 -8.31
CA GLU A 57 -22.38 6.70 -9.52
C GLU A 57 -21.84 7.44 -10.75
N GLU A 58 -21.95 8.77 -10.79
CA GLU A 58 -21.46 9.62 -11.87
C GLU A 58 -19.93 9.73 -11.84
N THR A 59 -19.36 10.07 -10.67
CA THR A 59 -17.92 10.34 -10.54
C THR A 59 -17.10 9.10 -10.22
N ASN A 60 -17.70 8.12 -9.54
CA ASN A 60 -17.01 6.94 -9.01
C ASN A 60 -15.73 7.33 -8.24
N ALA A 61 -15.82 8.37 -7.41
CA ALA A 61 -14.69 8.90 -6.66
C ALA A 61 -14.16 7.92 -5.61
N TYR A 62 -12.84 7.80 -5.50
CA TYR A 62 -12.18 6.92 -4.54
C TYR A 62 -10.87 7.53 -4.04
N LEU A 63 -10.38 7.04 -2.91
CA LEU A 63 -9.05 7.35 -2.41
C LEU A 63 -8.07 6.29 -2.90
N ASP A 64 -7.03 6.72 -3.60
CA ASP A 64 -5.84 5.92 -3.87
C ASP A 64 -4.88 6.03 -2.68
N ILE A 65 -4.70 4.92 -1.97
CA ILE A 65 -3.85 4.84 -0.78
C ILE A 65 -2.43 4.51 -1.21
N GLY A 66 -1.60 5.54 -1.29
CA GLY A 66 -0.18 5.44 -1.58
C GLY A 66 0.60 6.59 -0.93
N ALA A 67 1.87 6.73 -1.29
CA ALA A 67 2.72 7.86 -0.88
C ALA A 67 2.88 8.83 -2.08
N PRO A 68 2.07 9.90 -2.20
CA PRO A 68 1.05 10.41 -1.27
C PRO A 68 -0.38 9.88 -1.52
N LEU A 69 -1.27 10.07 -0.53
CA LEU A 69 -2.71 9.84 -0.68
C LEU A 69 -3.27 10.71 -1.79
N THR A 70 -4.05 10.13 -2.69
CA THR A 70 -4.61 10.85 -3.86
C THR A 70 -6.07 10.52 -4.07
N ALA A 71 -6.96 11.52 -4.07
CA ALA A 71 -8.35 11.34 -4.49
C ALA A 71 -8.42 11.25 -6.02
N LYS A 72 -9.09 10.22 -6.54
CA LYS A 72 -9.26 9.95 -7.98
C LYS A 72 -10.72 9.64 -8.30
N THR A 73 -11.04 9.61 -9.58
CA THR A 73 -12.37 9.27 -10.12
C THR A 73 -12.27 8.06 -11.05
N ASN A 74 -13.42 7.50 -11.45
CA ASN A 74 -13.48 6.35 -12.36
C ASN A 74 -12.74 5.10 -11.83
N ILE A 75 -13.16 4.59 -10.68
CA ILE A 75 -12.57 3.38 -10.07
C ILE A 75 -12.53 2.16 -11.01
N GLN A 76 -13.52 2.00 -11.90
CA GLN A 76 -13.56 0.88 -12.85
C GLN A 76 -12.37 0.88 -13.83
N GLY A 77 -11.86 2.07 -14.18
CA GLY A 77 -10.68 2.23 -15.02
C GLY A 77 -9.35 2.03 -14.29
N SER A 78 -9.36 1.86 -12.96
CA SER A 78 -8.13 1.72 -12.16
C SER A 78 -7.56 0.30 -12.14
N TYR A 79 -8.28 -0.68 -12.70
CA TYR A 79 -7.84 -2.07 -12.72
C TYR A 79 -6.50 -2.24 -13.44
N THR A 80 -5.52 -2.80 -12.74
CA THR A 80 -4.25 -3.23 -13.32
C THR A 80 -4.25 -4.75 -13.39
N ALA A 81 -4.15 -5.28 -14.61
CA ALA A 81 -4.05 -6.72 -14.79
C ALA A 81 -2.74 -7.23 -14.17
N PRO A 82 -2.77 -8.38 -13.47
CA PRO A 82 -1.53 -8.98 -12.98
C PRO A 82 -0.59 -9.27 -14.17
N PRO A 83 0.74 -9.18 -13.98
CA PRO A 83 1.68 -9.58 -15.01
C PRO A 83 1.37 -11.02 -15.44
N LYS A 84 1.39 -11.30 -16.75
CA LYS A 84 1.32 -12.69 -17.21
C LYS A 84 2.52 -13.41 -16.61
N GLY A 85 2.27 -14.39 -15.74
CA GLY A 85 3.33 -15.23 -15.18
C GLY A 85 4.19 -15.77 -16.31
N THR A 86 5.51 -15.76 -16.13
CA THR A 86 6.45 -16.35 -17.08
C THR A 86 6.10 -17.82 -17.26
N GLN A 87 5.45 -18.13 -18.37
CA GLN A 87 5.11 -19.49 -18.74
C GLN A 87 6.40 -20.19 -19.17
N GLY A 88 6.93 -21.05 -18.30
CA GLY A 88 7.97 -22.02 -18.64
C GLY A 88 9.39 -21.63 -18.24
N ALA A 89 9.79 -22.04 -17.04
CA ALA A 89 11.15 -22.50 -16.77
C ALA A 89 11.02 -23.79 -15.96
N MET A 90 10.75 -24.88 -16.68
CA MET A 90 10.97 -26.26 -16.23
C MET A 90 12.21 -26.75 -16.97
#